data_AF-A0A6L6PGQ6-F1
#
_entry.id   AF-A0A6L6PGQ6-F1
#
_cell.length_a   1.000
_cell.length_b   1.000
_cell.length_c   1.000
_cell.angle_alpha   90.00
_cell.angle_beta   90.00
_cell.angle_gamma   90.00
#
_symmetry.space_group_name_H-M   'P 1'
#
loop_
_entity.id
_entity.type
_entity.pdbx_description
1 polymer ?
#
loop_
_entity_poly.entity_id
_entity_poly.type
_entity_poly.pdbx_seq_one_letter_code
_entity_poly.pdbx_strand_id
1 'polypeptide(L)'
;MGIDGIEQAQGQCADRLVRRGVGHRLAERVPHHGVAGGGQQIVLVGDMPVDRPRPGRQPFGQGAESWLHDADLRHPASAAAAGGGSMFALAPGKGILSHREPGGVVHAYIALRRSEEWLGEIDFNNAAAAKVRIAAEFEGWAPALTAFIADSDSAPVLRLIHSLPQEHCRPRVPGVTLLGDAAHLMAPSGEGANLAMYDGAELAKAIIAHPDDLEAALTVYEQQLFPRSTKAAQEAEEVNDILYGAQSQHSLVKMFTQ
;
A
#
# COMPACT_ATOMS: atom_id res chain seq x y z
N MET A 1 5.53 21.60 22.23
CA MET A 1 5.54 22.40 21.00
C MET A 1 4.43 23.41 21.12
N GLY A 2 4.75 24.70 21.02
CA GLY A 2 3.79 25.80 21.21
C GLY A 2 2.92 26.04 19.97
N ILE A 3 1.87 26.82 20.17
CA ILE A 3 0.83 27.20 19.19
C ILE A 3 1.45 27.80 17.90
N ASP A 4 2.62 28.44 18.01
CA ASP A 4 3.37 29.01 16.88
C ASP A 4 3.85 27.95 15.86
N GLY A 5 4.06 26.70 16.29
CA GLY A 5 4.40 25.60 15.38
C GLY A 5 3.21 25.11 14.54
N ILE A 6 1.98 25.37 15.00
CA ILE A 6 0.73 24.94 14.37
C ILE A 6 0.40 25.86 13.19
N GLU A 7 0.54 27.17 13.35
CA GLU A 7 0.35 28.14 12.26
C GLU A 7 1.40 27.94 11.15
N GLN A 8 2.63 27.55 11.51
CA GLN A 8 3.69 27.26 10.53
C GLN A 8 3.37 26.04 9.65
N ALA A 9 2.84 24.95 10.22
CA ALA A 9 2.48 23.75 9.47
C ALA A 9 1.27 23.98 8.55
N GLN A 10 0.27 24.76 9.00
CA GLN A 10 -0.88 25.15 8.19
C GLN A 10 -0.49 26.13 7.07
N GLY A 11 0.40 27.08 7.34
CA GLY A 11 0.96 28.02 6.36
C GLY A 11 1.75 27.31 5.25
N GLN A 12 2.56 26.30 5.60
CA GLN A 12 3.29 25.48 4.63
C GLN A 12 2.36 24.65 3.72
N CYS A 13 1.17 24.27 4.20
CA CYS A 13 0.17 23.56 3.41
C CYS A 13 -0.47 24.48 2.35
N ALA A 14 -0.85 25.69 2.75
CA ALA A 14 -1.42 26.70 1.85
C ALA A 14 -0.41 27.14 0.76
N ASP A 15 0.85 27.38 1.13
CA ASP A 15 1.89 27.83 0.20
C ASP A 15 2.24 26.79 -0.90
N ARG A 16 2.13 25.49 -0.58
CA ARG A 16 2.35 24.40 -1.55
C ARG A 16 1.21 24.24 -2.54
N LEU A 17 -0.03 24.55 -2.14
CA LEU A 17 -1.22 24.51 -3.00
C LEU A 17 -1.20 25.61 -4.08
N VAL A 18 -0.72 26.81 -3.73
CA VAL A 18 -0.57 27.93 -4.69
C VAL A 18 0.37 27.54 -5.84
N ARG A 19 1.33 26.63 -5.60
CA ARG A 19 2.25 26.14 -6.64
C ARG A 19 1.70 25.00 -7.50
N ARG A 20 0.58 24.34 -7.14
CA ARG A 20 0.11 23.11 -7.83
C ARG A 20 -1.33 23.11 -8.34
N GLY A 21 -2.11 24.19 -8.21
CA GLY A 21 -3.29 24.45 -9.06
C GLY A 21 -4.33 23.33 -9.20
N VAL A 22 -4.74 22.67 -8.10
CA VAL A 22 -5.84 21.68 -8.13
C VAL A 22 -6.99 22.14 -7.23
N GLY A 23 -8.06 22.67 -7.85
CA GLY A 23 -9.26 23.14 -7.19
C GLY A 23 -10.45 22.17 -7.29
N HIS A 24 -11.21 22.11 -6.18
CA HIS A 24 -12.64 21.81 -6.05
C HIS A 24 -13.27 20.72 -6.94
N ARG A 25 -13.55 19.53 -6.38
CA ARG A 25 -14.65 18.66 -6.88
C ARG A 25 -15.08 17.49 -5.98
N LEU A 26 -14.91 17.54 -4.65
CA LEU A 26 -15.29 16.43 -3.75
C LEU A 26 -16.59 16.64 -2.95
N ALA A 27 -17.25 17.80 -3.03
CA ALA A 27 -18.34 18.13 -2.10
C ALA A 27 -19.77 17.72 -2.53
N GLU A 28 -20.00 17.20 -3.75
CA GLU A 28 -21.38 17.15 -4.31
C GLU A 28 -22.14 15.82 -4.15
N ARG A 29 -21.62 14.81 -3.45
CA ARG A 29 -22.31 13.50 -3.38
C ARG A 29 -22.30 12.82 -2.01
N VAL A 30 -22.87 13.48 -1.01
CA VAL A 30 -23.28 12.81 0.25
C VAL A 30 -24.81 12.90 0.37
N PRO A 31 -25.54 11.77 0.43
CA PRO A 31 -26.99 11.80 0.65
C PRO A 31 -27.28 12.23 2.10
N HIS A 32 -28.16 13.22 2.26
CA HIS A 32 -28.70 13.59 3.56
C HIS A 32 -29.65 12.50 4.05
N HIS A 33 -29.21 11.67 5.00
CA HIS A 33 -30.11 10.85 5.81
C HIS A 33 -30.30 11.52 7.16
N GLY A 34 -31.50 12.07 7.36
CA GLY A 34 -31.89 12.77 8.57
C GLY A 34 -31.99 11.81 9.75
N VAL A 35 -31.01 11.89 10.65
CA VAL A 35 -31.16 11.43 12.03
C VAL A 35 -31.53 12.65 12.86
N ALA A 36 -32.72 12.65 13.45
CA ALA A 36 -33.18 13.71 14.32
C ALA A 36 -32.40 13.70 15.64
N GLY A 37 -31.37 14.52 15.70
CA GLY A 37 -30.60 14.87 16.89
C GLY A 37 -29.60 15.94 16.49
N GLY A 38 -29.55 17.07 17.20
CA GLY A 38 -28.64 18.19 16.92
C GLY A 38 -27.17 17.87 17.21
N GLY A 39 -26.72 16.66 16.89
CA GLY A 39 -25.36 16.19 17.06
C GLY A 39 -24.51 16.50 15.84
N GLN A 40 -23.27 16.89 16.09
CA GLN A 40 -22.24 17.11 15.08
C GLN A 40 -21.87 15.75 14.47
N GLN A 41 -21.91 15.62 13.14
CA GLN A 41 -21.65 14.37 12.42
C GLN A 41 -20.20 14.36 11.91
N ILE A 42 -19.52 13.21 11.99
CA ILE A 42 -18.20 13.01 11.38
C ILE A 42 -18.30 11.98 10.25
N VAL A 43 -17.66 12.27 9.13
CA VAL A 43 -17.41 11.29 8.06
C VAL A 43 -15.98 10.78 8.17
N LEU A 44 -15.84 9.47 8.37
CA LEU A 44 -14.57 8.77 8.36
C LEU A 44 -14.39 8.06 7.03
N VAL A 45 -13.27 8.31 6.38
CA VAL A 45 -12.90 7.64 5.12
C VAL A 45 -11.70 6.73 5.39
N GLY A 46 -11.95 5.42 5.41
CA GLY A 46 -10.92 4.39 5.63
C GLY A 46 -10.67 3.47 4.42
N ASP A 47 -11.64 3.37 3.51
CA ASP A 47 -11.50 2.63 2.25
C ASP A 47 -11.60 3.60 1.08
N MET A 48 -10.68 3.48 0.13
CA MET A 48 -10.69 4.26 -1.09
C MET A 48 -10.31 3.37 -2.27
N PRO A 49 -11.18 3.28 -3.30
CA PRO A 49 -10.94 2.43 -4.45
C PRO A 49 -9.58 2.72 -5.08
N VAL A 50 -8.74 1.67 -5.11
CA VAL A 50 -7.39 1.65 -5.67
C VAL A 50 -7.42 1.77 -7.21
N ASP A 51 -8.60 1.82 -7.84
CA ASP A 51 -8.80 1.92 -9.28
C ASP A 51 -9.09 3.36 -9.77
N ARG A 52 -9.30 4.33 -8.87
CA ARG A 52 -9.58 5.73 -9.26
C ARG A 52 -8.32 6.60 -9.30
N PRO A 53 -8.11 7.41 -10.36
CA PRO A 53 -6.99 8.34 -10.42
C PRO A 53 -7.10 9.42 -9.33
N ARG A 54 -6.00 9.71 -8.63
CA ARG A 54 -5.89 10.90 -7.76
C ARG A 54 -4.73 11.79 -8.22
N PRO A 55 -4.86 13.13 -8.10
CA PRO A 55 -3.72 14.04 -8.22
C PRO A 55 -2.59 13.62 -7.27
N GLY A 56 -1.41 13.35 -7.82
CA GLY A 56 -0.22 12.96 -7.06
C GLY A 56 -0.06 11.47 -6.75
N ARG A 57 -1.02 10.62 -7.15
CA ARG A 57 -0.84 9.16 -7.07
C ARG A 57 0.24 8.72 -8.03
N GLN A 58 1.18 7.91 -7.56
CA GLN A 58 2.28 7.41 -8.39
C GLN A 58 2.25 5.88 -8.43
N PRO A 59 2.39 5.26 -9.61
CA PRO A 59 2.66 3.84 -9.69
C PRO A 59 4.03 3.61 -9.05
N PHE A 60 4.07 2.68 -8.10
CA PHE A 60 5.28 2.39 -7.32
C PHE A 60 5.88 1.03 -7.69
N GLY A 61 5.03 0.08 -8.07
CA GLY A 61 5.41 -1.25 -8.52
C GLY A 61 4.18 -2.06 -8.93
N GLN A 62 4.41 -3.21 -9.54
CA GLN A 62 3.34 -4.07 -10.02
C GLN A 62 3.66 -5.50 -9.63
N GLY A 63 2.64 -6.33 -9.47
CA GLY A 63 2.87 -7.74 -9.23
C GLY A 63 1.66 -8.60 -9.52
N ALA A 64 1.87 -9.91 -9.46
CA ALA A 64 0.80 -10.88 -9.52
C ALA A 64 0.84 -11.78 -8.29
N GLU A 65 -0.33 -12.18 -7.81
CA GLU A 65 -0.45 -13.23 -6.80
C GLU A 65 -0.76 -14.57 -7.47
N SER A 66 -0.24 -15.64 -6.86
CA SER A 66 -0.36 -17.02 -7.33
C SER A 66 -0.38 -17.99 -6.16
N TRP A 67 -1.04 -19.14 -6.34
CA TRP A 67 -1.19 -20.15 -5.29
C TRP A 67 -0.88 -21.54 -5.83
N LEU A 68 -0.07 -22.28 -5.07
CA LEU A 68 0.14 -23.71 -5.25
C LEU A 68 -0.60 -24.44 -4.11
N HIS A 69 -1.59 -25.25 -4.43
CA HIS A 69 -2.35 -26.05 -3.48
C HIS A 69 -1.75 -27.44 -3.35
N ASP A 70 -1.92 -28.05 -2.17
CA ASP A 70 -1.30 -29.33 -1.82
C ASP A 70 0.21 -29.35 -2.20
N ALA A 71 0.89 -28.23 -1.93
CA ALA A 71 2.18 -27.90 -2.54
C ALA A 71 3.26 -28.96 -2.24
N ASP A 72 3.24 -29.55 -1.03
CA ASP A 72 4.20 -30.59 -0.67
C ASP A 72 4.00 -31.89 -1.47
N LEU A 73 2.79 -32.16 -1.95
CA LEU A 73 2.46 -33.31 -2.78
C LEU A 73 2.64 -33.02 -4.27
N ARG A 74 2.11 -31.88 -4.73
CA ARG A 74 2.01 -31.55 -6.16
C ARG A 74 3.20 -30.75 -6.68
N HIS A 75 3.86 -29.98 -5.83
CA HIS A 75 4.96 -29.07 -6.18
C HIS A 75 6.14 -29.17 -5.19
N PRO A 76 6.65 -30.39 -4.89
CA PRO A 76 7.57 -30.63 -3.77
C PRO A 76 8.86 -29.81 -3.85
N ALA A 77 9.36 -29.53 -5.06
CA ALA A 77 10.55 -28.71 -5.24
C ALA A 77 10.31 -27.24 -4.86
N SER A 78 9.19 -26.65 -5.29
CA SER A 78 8.81 -25.28 -4.93
C SER A 78 8.46 -25.17 -3.46
N ALA A 79 7.76 -26.17 -2.91
CA ALA A 79 7.43 -26.22 -1.49
C ALA A 79 8.69 -26.32 -0.60
N ALA A 80 9.70 -27.10 -1.02
CA ALA A 80 10.99 -27.15 -0.36
C ALA A 80 11.76 -25.82 -0.47
N ALA A 81 11.72 -25.15 -1.64
CA ALA A 81 12.34 -23.85 -1.83
C ALA A 81 11.71 -22.74 -0.96
N ALA A 82 10.38 -22.77 -0.79
CA ALA A 82 9.67 -21.86 0.12
C ALA A 82 10.04 -22.07 1.60
N GLY A 83 10.47 -23.29 1.96
CA GLY A 83 10.79 -23.64 3.34
C GLY A 83 9.57 -23.58 4.27
N GLY A 84 9.80 -23.44 5.58
CA GLY A 84 8.74 -23.41 6.60
C GLY A 84 8.24 -22.01 6.99
N GLY A 85 8.75 -20.95 6.36
CA GLY A 85 8.45 -19.56 6.71
C GLY A 85 8.20 -18.73 5.47
N SER A 86 8.79 -17.54 5.42
CA SER A 86 8.80 -16.69 4.23
C SER A 86 10.09 -16.88 3.44
N MET A 87 9.96 -16.95 2.12
CA MET A 87 11.08 -16.98 1.19
C MET A 87 11.09 -15.72 0.33
N PHE A 88 12.29 -15.19 0.08
CA PHE A 88 12.55 -14.03 -0.77
C PHE A 88 13.60 -14.41 -1.81
N ALA A 89 13.22 -14.45 -3.08
CA ALA A 89 14.12 -14.57 -4.21
C ALA A 89 14.09 -13.26 -5.00
N LEU A 90 15.18 -12.50 -4.98
CA LEU A 90 15.19 -11.10 -5.42
C LEU A 90 16.25 -10.85 -6.50
N ALA A 91 15.93 -9.93 -7.41
CA ALA A 91 16.86 -9.33 -8.35
C ALA A 91 16.44 -7.87 -8.62
N PRO A 92 17.30 -7.05 -9.25
CA PRO A 92 16.93 -5.68 -9.58
C PRO A 92 15.61 -5.61 -10.37
N GLY A 93 14.65 -4.88 -9.81
CA GLY A 93 13.33 -4.65 -10.39
C GLY A 93 12.39 -5.86 -10.45
N LYS A 94 12.71 -7.00 -9.84
CA LYS A 94 11.81 -8.17 -9.81
C LYS A 94 12.09 -9.12 -8.65
N GLY A 95 11.09 -9.88 -8.23
CA GLY A 95 11.28 -10.89 -7.19
C GLY A 95 10.10 -11.85 -7.07
N ILE A 96 10.35 -12.95 -6.36
CA ILE A 96 9.34 -13.90 -5.93
C ILE A 96 9.43 -13.98 -4.41
N LEU A 97 8.35 -13.61 -3.76
CA LEU A 97 8.18 -13.78 -2.32
C LEU A 97 7.15 -14.87 -2.12
N SER A 98 7.31 -15.73 -1.13
CA SER A 98 6.29 -16.72 -0.82
C SER A 98 6.21 -16.99 0.67
N HIS A 99 5.04 -17.42 1.11
CA HIS A 99 4.80 -17.95 2.44
C HIS A 99 3.82 -19.13 2.38
N ARG A 100 3.81 -19.92 3.45
CA ARG A 100 2.86 -21.02 3.62
C ARG A 100 1.58 -20.54 4.29
N GLU A 101 0.47 -21.01 3.77
CA GLU A 101 -0.86 -20.82 4.34
C GLU A 101 -1.40 -22.17 4.86
N PRO A 102 -2.40 -22.16 5.76
CA PRO A 102 -3.07 -23.38 6.19
C PRO A 102 -3.59 -24.22 5.00
N GLY A 103 -3.64 -25.54 5.18
CA GLY A 103 -4.16 -26.44 4.15
C GLY A 103 -3.14 -26.82 3.05
N GLY A 104 -1.84 -26.68 3.32
CA GLY A 104 -0.80 -27.10 2.37
C GLY A 104 -0.65 -26.15 1.17
N VAL A 105 -1.08 -24.90 1.33
CA VAL A 105 -1.01 -23.87 0.27
C VAL A 105 0.29 -23.10 0.40
N VAL A 106 0.97 -22.88 -0.73
CA VAL A 106 2.04 -21.87 -0.83
C VAL A 106 1.55 -20.72 -1.69
N HIS A 107 1.45 -19.55 -1.08
CA HIS A 107 1.07 -18.31 -1.74
C HIS A 107 2.35 -17.57 -2.13
N ALA A 108 2.45 -17.18 -3.40
CA ALA A 108 3.56 -16.43 -3.93
C ALA A 108 3.12 -15.07 -4.50
N TYR A 109 3.87 -14.03 -4.11
CA TYR A 109 3.83 -12.69 -4.68
C TYR A 109 4.95 -12.56 -5.72
N ILE A 110 4.56 -12.26 -6.94
CA ILE A 110 5.44 -12.07 -8.09
C ILE A 110 5.61 -10.57 -8.30
N ALA A 111 6.70 -10.01 -7.79
CA ALA A 111 6.98 -8.58 -7.88
C ALA A 111 7.70 -8.23 -9.18
N LEU A 112 7.22 -7.20 -9.88
CA LEU A 112 7.74 -6.69 -11.15
C LEU A 112 7.68 -5.16 -11.17
N ARG A 113 8.84 -4.49 -11.25
CA ARG A 113 8.92 -3.07 -11.60
C ARG A 113 8.91 -2.93 -13.12
N ARG A 114 7.72 -2.96 -13.73
CA ARG A 114 7.49 -2.74 -15.16
C ARG A 114 6.59 -1.51 -15.37
N SER A 115 6.49 -1.04 -16.60
CA SER A 115 5.64 0.11 -16.93
C SER A 115 4.17 -0.30 -17.01
N GLU A 116 3.25 0.65 -16.90
CA GLU A 116 1.81 0.35 -17.05
C GLU A 116 1.48 -0.14 -18.46
N GLU A 117 2.21 0.34 -19.47
CA GLU A 117 2.05 -0.11 -20.86
C GLU A 117 2.38 -1.60 -21.00
N TRP A 118 3.48 -2.04 -20.39
CA TRP A 118 3.87 -3.45 -20.39
C TRP A 118 2.80 -4.36 -19.77
N LEU A 119 2.12 -3.89 -18.71
CA LEU A 119 0.99 -4.63 -18.13
C LEU A 119 -0.24 -4.62 -19.02
N GLY A 120 -0.52 -3.48 -19.67
CA GLY A 120 -1.65 -3.34 -20.58
C GLY A 120 -1.58 -4.30 -21.77
N GLU A 121 -0.39 -4.82 -22.09
CA GLU A 121 -0.17 -5.86 -23.09
C GLU A 121 -0.54 -7.27 -22.61
N ILE A 122 -0.76 -7.48 -21.31
CA ILE A 122 -1.07 -8.79 -20.73
C ILE A 122 -2.59 -8.95 -20.58
N ASP A 123 -3.16 -9.92 -21.29
CA ASP A 123 -4.54 -10.33 -21.07
C ASP A 123 -4.67 -11.25 -19.84
N PHE A 124 -4.98 -10.67 -18.69
CA PHE A 124 -5.21 -11.40 -17.44
C PHE A 124 -6.48 -12.26 -17.45
N ASN A 125 -7.37 -12.13 -18.45
CA ASN A 125 -8.49 -13.06 -18.62
C ASN A 125 -8.05 -14.39 -19.26
N ASN A 126 -6.88 -14.40 -19.91
CA ASN A 126 -6.24 -15.60 -20.41
C ASN A 126 -5.12 -16.02 -19.47
N ALA A 127 -5.47 -16.81 -18.45
CA ALA A 127 -4.54 -17.25 -17.41
C ALA A 127 -3.27 -17.91 -17.97
N ALA A 128 -3.39 -18.73 -19.02
CA ALA A 128 -2.24 -19.42 -19.61
C ALA A 128 -1.27 -18.44 -20.28
N ALA A 129 -1.79 -17.50 -21.09
CA ALA A 129 -0.97 -16.47 -21.72
C ALA A 129 -0.33 -15.53 -20.70
N ALA A 130 -1.08 -15.12 -19.66
CA ALA A 130 -0.57 -14.29 -18.59
C ALA A 130 0.60 -14.97 -17.83
N LYS A 131 0.46 -16.26 -17.48
CA LYS A 131 1.53 -17.03 -16.84
C LYS A 131 2.79 -17.09 -17.69
N VAL A 132 2.65 -17.39 -18.99
CA VAL A 132 3.80 -17.44 -19.93
C VAL A 132 4.50 -16.08 -19.98
N ARG A 133 3.74 -14.99 -20.12
CA ARG A 133 4.29 -13.65 -20.24
C ARG A 133 5.02 -13.17 -18.98
N ILE A 134 4.46 -13.49 -17.81
CA ILE A 134 5.05 -13.17 -16.50
C ILE A 134 6.28 -14.05 -16.25
N ALA A 135 6.20 -15.36 -16.52
CA ALA A 135 7.31 -16.29 -16.32
C ALA A 135 8.53 -15.96 -17.19
N ALA A 136 8.31 -15.40 -18.39
CA ALA A 136 9.40 -14.93 -19.27
C ALA A 136 10.28 -13.85 -18.61
N GLU A 137 9.74 -13.04 -17.69
CA GLU A 137 10.54 -12.06 -16.93
C GLU A 137 11.52 -12.74 -15.95
N PHE A 138 11.37 -14.04 -15.68
CA PHE A 138 12.21 -14.83 -14.78
C PHE A 138 13.04 -15.88 -15.54
N GLU A 139 13.30 -15.68 -16.83
CA GLU A 139 14.21 -16.53 -17.59
C GLU A 139 15.58 -16.66 -16.89
N GLY A 140 16.11 -17.89 -16.84
CA GLY A 140 17.36 -18.23 -16.16
C GLY A 140 17.24 -18.47 -14.65
N TRP A 141 16.06 -18.28 -14.05
CA TRP A 141 15.83 -18.62 -12.64
C TRP A 141 15.64 -20.12 -12.45
N ALA A 142 15.89 -20.60 -11.23
CA ALA A 142 15.73 -22.00 -10.89
C ALA A 142 14.27 -22.47 -11.16
N PRO A 143 14.07 -23.68 -11.73
CA PRO A 143 12.72 -24.19 -12.04
C PRO A 143 11.78 -24.21 -10.83
N ALA A 144 12.30 -24.50 -9.64
CA ALA A 144 11.51 -24.47 -8.40
C ALA A 144 10.92 -23.09 -8.08
N LEU A 145 11.54 -22.00 -8.55
CA LEU A 145 11.06 -20.64 -8.37
C LEU A 145 10.09 -20.23 -9.48
N THR A 146 10.38 -20.56 -10.74
CA THR A 146 9.49 -20.20 -11.86
C THR A 146 8.19 -20.99 -11.85
N ALA A 147 8.17 -22.18 -11.23
CA ALA A 147 6.97 -22.97 -11.00
C ALA A 147 5.90 -22.26 -10.14
N PHE A 148 6.27 -21.31 -9.27
CA PHE A 148 5.27 -20.47 -8.58
C PHE A 148 4.38 -19.70 -9.55
N ILE A 149 4.88 -19.40 -10.75
CA ILE A 149 4.14 -18.69 -11.80
C ILE A 149 3.52 -19.69 -12.77
N ALA A 150 4.35 -20.55 -13.35
CA ALA A 150 3.95 -21.44 -14.44
C ALA A 150 2.94 -22.50 -14.00
N ASP A 151 3.15 -23.06 -12.81
CA ASP A 151 2.38 -24.20 -12.30
C ASP A 151 1.29 -23.77 -11.30
N SER A 152 1.10 -22.45 -11.09
CA SER A 152 0.05 -21.90 -10.22
C SER A 152 -1.31 -22.56 -10.50
N ASP A 153 -2.05 -22.94 -9.47
CA ASP A 153 -3.39 -23.52 -9.62
C ASP A 153 -4.45 -22.46 -9.95
N SER A 154 -4.14 -21.19 -9.71
CA SER A 154 -5.00 -20.06 -10.04
C SER A 154 -4.53 -19.31 -11.28
N ALA A 155 -5.42 -18.50 -11.85
CA ALA A 155 -5.01 -17.40 -12.71
C ALA A 155 -4.17 -16.39 -11.89
N PRO A 156 -3.11 -15.81 -12.48
CA PRO A 156 -2.36 -14.74 -11.81
C PRO A 156 -3.29 -13.56 -11.53
N VAL A 157 -3.32 -13.09 -10.28
CA VAL A 157 -4.15 -11.95 -9.90
C VAL A 157 -3.29 -10.69 -9.91
N LEU A 158 -3.54 -9.79 -10.86
CA LEU A 158 -2.80 -8.52 -10.96
C LEU A 158 -3.05 -7.65 -9.71
N ARG A 159 -1.96 -7.16 -9.13
CA ARG A 159 -1.92 -6.20 -8.02
C ARG A 159 -1.09 -4.99 -8.42
N LEU A 160 -1.76 -3.86 -8.60
CA LEU A 160 -1.11 -2.58 -8.84
C LEU A 160 -0.77 -1.91 -7.51
N ILE A 161 0.52 -1.67 -7.29
CA ILE A 161 1.00 -0.97 -6.10
C ILE A 161 1.07 0.52 -6.41
N HIS A 162 0.39 1.29 -5.59
CA HIS A 162 0.34 2.74 -5.69
C HIS A 162 0.76 3.38 -4.38
N SER A 163 1.23 4.62 -4.46
CA SER A 163 1.49 5.46 -3.29
C SER A 163 0.90 6.86 -3.48
N LEU A 164 0.66 7.53 -2.35
CA LEU A 164 0.49 8.98 -2.29
C LEU A 164 1.87 9.67 -2.18
N PRO A 165 1.99 10.97 -2.50
CA PRO A 165 3.23 11.70 -2.27
C PRO A 165 3.63 11.63 -0.79
N GLN A 166 4.91 11.37 -0.50
CA GLN A 166 5.43 11.22 0.87
C GLN A 166 5.07 12.43 1.76
N GLU A 167 5.21 13.63 1.21
CA GLU A 167 4.74 14.86 1.84
C GLU A 167 3.46 15.31 1.16
N HIS A 168 2.34 15.09 1.84
CA HIS A 168 1.09 15.70 1.44
C HIS A 168 0.29 16.11 2.68
N CYS A 169 -0.43 17.19 2.51
CA CYS A 169 -1.44 17.67 3.44
C CYS A 169 -2.66 17.97 2.59
N ARG A 170 -3.86 17.80 3.15
CA ARG A 170 -5.09 18.17 2.46
C ARG A 170 -5.73 19.39 3.08
N PRO A 171 -6.37 20.26 2.27
CA PRO A 171 -7.31 21.23 2.78
C PRO A 171 -8.40 20.53 3.59
N ARG A 172 -8.63 21.04 4.80
CA ARG A 172 -9.66 20.55 5.71
C ARG A 172 -11.05 20.70 5.08
N VAL A 173 -11.88 19.69 5.27
CA VAL A 173 -13.33 19.79 5.09
C VAL A 173 -13.95 19.62 6.48
N PRO A 174 -14.74 20.59 6.98
CA PRO A 174 -15.36 20.46 8.29
C PRO A 174 -16.15 19.16 8.44
N GLY A 175 -16.00 18.48 9.57
CA GLY A 175 -16.64 17.21 9.89
C GLY A 175 -16.07 16.00 9.14
N VAL A 176 -14.94 16.13 8.43
CA VAL A 176 -14.37 15.03 7.64
C VAL A 176 -12.89 14.84 7.96
N THR A 177 -12.49 13.59 8.17
CA THR A 177 -11.06 13.23 8.25
C THR A 177 -10.79 11.88 7.56
N LEU A 178 -9.51 11.57 7.38
CA LEU A 178 -9.01 10.38 6.71
C LEU A 178 -8.20 9.53 7.69
N LEU A 179 -8.16 8.22 7.46
CA LEU A 179 -7.29 7.28 8.17
C LEU A 179 -6.87 6.13 7.26
N GLY A 180 -5.81 5.41 7.62
CA GLY A 180 -5.29 4.29 6.84
C GLY A 180 -4.90 4.70 5.41
N ASP A 181 -5.06 3.79 4.45
CA ASP A 181 -4.69 4.02 3.05
C ASP A 181 -5.39 5.24 2.43
N ALA A 182 -6.57 5.62 2.92
CA ALA A 182 -7.23 6.83 2.46
C ALA A 182 -6.40 8.10 2.77
N ALA A 183 -5.70 8.09 3.91
CA ALA A 183 -4.82 9.14 4.40
C ALA A 183 -3.39 8.98 3.89
N HIS A 184 -2.82 7.78 3.84
CA HIS A 184 -1.38 7.63 3.65
C HIS A 184 -0.96 6.36 2.90
N LEU A 185 -1.76 5.93 1.91
CA LEU A 185 -1.40 4.81 1.03
C LEU A 185 0.06 4.92 0.57
N MET A 186 0.82 3.88 0.86
CA MET A 186 2.26 3.77 0.63
C MET A 186 2.61 2.40 0.05
N ALA A 187 3.87 2.23 -0.34
CA ALA A 187 4.36 0.93 -0.75
C ALA A 187 4.22 -0.12 0.39
N PRO A 188 3.88 -1.38 0.08
CA PRO A 188 3.88 -2.44 1.07
C PRO A 188 5.26 -2.61 1.71
N SER A 189 5.32 -2.36 3.01
CA SER A 189 6.52 -2.51 3.85
C SER A 189 6.28 -3.45 5.05
N GLY A 190 5.03 -3.91 5.23
CA GLY A 190 4.59 -4.66 6.40
C GLY A 190 3.79 -3.82 7.42
N GLU A 191 3.83 -2.48 7.32
CA GLU A 191 3.27 -1.60 8.36
C GLU A 191 1.89 -1.00 8.05
N GLY A 192 1.42 -1.02 6.80
CA GLY A 192 0.22 -0.27 6.39
C GLY A 192 -1.03 -0.57 7.22
N ALA A 193 -1.34 -1.85 7.45
CA ALA A 193 -2.49 -2.24 8.26
C ALA A 193 -2.34 -1.84 9.74
N ASN A 194 -1.13 -1.99 10.31
CA ASN A 194 -0.85 -1.58 11.69
C ASN A 194 -1.02 -0.07 11.87
N LEU A 195 -0.56 0.72 10.89
CA LEU A 195 -0.73 2.17 10.89
C LEU A 195 -2.20 2.57 10.77
N ALA A 196 -2.98 1.92 9.91
CA ALA A 196 -4.41 2.17 9.80
C ALA A 196 -5.15 1.89 11.13
N MET A 197 -4.78 0.81 11.82
CA MET A 197 -5.33 0.49 13.15
C MET A 197 -4.91 1.54 14.18
N TYR A 198 -3.64 1.95 14.15
CA TYR A 198 -3.12 2.98 15.04
C TYR A 198 -3.83 4.33 14.84
N ASP A 199 -4.10 4.71 13.59
CA ASP A 199 -4.88 5.90 13.26
C ASP A 199 -6.27 5.88 13.89
N GLY A 200 -6.97 4.74 13.77
CA GLY A 200 -8.29 4.58 14.37
C GLY A 200 -8.26 4.78 15.89
N ALA A 201 -7.23 4.25 16.55
CA ALA A 201 -7.04 4.42 17.99
C ALA A 201 -6.74 5.88 18.37
N GLU A 202 -5.85 6.56 17.65
CA GLU A 202 -5.49 7.95 17.92
C GLU A 202 -6.66 8.91 17.64
N LEU A 203 -7.43 8.65 16.59
CA LEU A 203 -8.64 9.41 16.28
C LEU A 203 -9.69 9.25 17.39
N ALA A 204 -9.93 8.02 17.85
CA ALA A 204 -10.87 7.77 18.94
C ALA A 204 -10.46 8.50 20.24
N LYS A 205 -9.17 8.48 20.59
CA LYS A 205 -8.63 9.23 21.74
C LYS A 205 -8.87 10.73 21.60
N ALA A 206 -8.62 11.30 20.42
CA ALA A 206 -8.84 12.72 20.17
C ALA A 206 -10.32 13.09 20.32
N ILE A 207 -11.25 12.29 19.78
CA ILE A 207 -12.69 12.53 19.93
C ILE A 207 -13.11 12.49 21.41
N ILE A 208 -12.64 11.50 22.16
CA ILE A 208 -12.94 11.37 23.59
C ILE A 208 -12.41 12.56 24.41
N ALA A 209 -11.23 13.08 24.06
CA ALA A 209 -10.63 14.23 24.73
C ALA A 209 -11.32 15.58 24.41
N HIS A 210 -12.12 15.64 23.35
CA HIS A 210 -12.78 16.84 22.86
C HIS A 210 -14.29 16.59 22.60
N PRO A 211 -15.08 16.25 23.64
CA PRO A 211 -16.47 15.80 23.48
C PRO A 211 -17.42 16.85 22.89
N ASP A 212 -17.11 18.14 23.08
CA ASP A 212 -17.93 19.26 22.63
C ASP A 212 -17.31 20.03 21.44
N ASP A 213 -16.16 19.59 20.93
CA ASP A 213 -15.43 20.25 19.83
C ASP A 213 -14.74 19.24 18.91
N LEU A 214 -15.51 18.67 17.98
CA LEU A 214 -14.97 17.68 17.05
C LEU A 214 -13.95 18.30 16.08
N GLU A 215 -14.06 19.58 15.75
CA GLU A 215 -13.08 20.22 14.87
C GLU A 215 -11.70 20.32 15.53
N ALA A 216 -11.66 20.64 16.83
CA ALA A 216 -10.43 20.54 17.62
C ALA A 216 -9.92 19.10 17.68
N ALA A 217 -10.78 18.11 17.92
CA ALA A 217 -10.42 16.69 17.91
C ALA A 217 -9.72 16.27 16.61
N LEU A 218 -10.35 16.57 15.48
CA LEU A 218 -9.82 16.25 14.16
C LEU A 218 -8.51 16.98 13.90
N THR A 219 -8.37 18.23 14.37
CA THR A 219 -7.14 19.03 14.17
C THR A 219 -5.96 18.39 14.90
N VAL A 220 -6.16 17.99 16.16
CA VAL A 220 -5.13 17.31 16.96
C VAL A 220 -4.74 15.98 16.33
N TYR A 221 -5.72 15.20 15.89
CA TYR A 221 -5.47 13.92 15.21
C TYR A 221 -4.64 14.10 13.94
N GLU A 222 -5.03 15.01 13.05
CA GLU A 222 -4.35 15.21 11.76
C GLU A 222 -2.93 15.78 11.91
N GLN A 223 -2.70 16.64 12.91
CA GLN A 223 -1.36 17.15 13.25
C GLN A 223 -0.37 16.02 13.59
N GLN A 224 -0.86 14.93 14.17
CA GLN A 224 -0.04 13.76 14.48
C GLN A 224 0.00 12.75 13.34
N LEU A 225 -1.09 12.63 12.56
CA LEU A 225 -1.23 11.73 11.42
C LEU A 225 -0.20 12.01 10.33
N PHE A 226 -0.11 13.26 9.84
CA PHE A 226 0.71 13.54 8.66
C PHE A 226 2.23 13.32 8.89
N PRO A 227 2.83 13.75 10.01
CA PRO A 227 4.25 13.46 10.27
C PRO A 227 4.55 11.96 10.35
N ARG A 228 3.70 11.16 11.04
CA ARG A 228 3.90 9.71 11.09
C ARG A 228 3.72 9.06 9.72
N SER A 229 2.78 9.57 8.92
CA SER A 229 2.50 9.10 7.57
C SER A 229 3.68 9.34 6.63
N THR A 230 4.28 10.54 6.67
CA THR A 230 5.46 10.87 5.86
C THR A 230 6.64 9.98 6.23
N LYS A 231 6.90 9.79 7.53
CA LYS A 231 7.97 8.90 7.99
C LYS A 231 7.75 7.46 7.50
N ALA A 232 6.54 6.93 7.68
CA ALA A 232 6.22 5.57 7.23
C ALA A 232 6.35 5.40 5.71
N ALA A 233 5.95 6.40 4.93
CA ALA A 233 6.09 6.38 3.48
C ALA A 233 7.57 6.36 3.04
N GLN A 234 8.45 7.10 3.74
CA GLN A 234 9.89 7.09 3.50
C GLN A 234 10.51 5.73 3.83
N GLU A 235 10.19 5.17 5.01
CA GLU A 235 10.66 3.84 5.43
C GLU A 235 10.17 2.75 4.46
N ALA A 236 8.93 2.87 3.95
CA ALA A 236 8.41 1.95 2.96
C ALA A 236 9.15 2.01 1.62
N GLU A 237 9.60 3.19 1.20
CA GLU A 237 10.41 3.36 0.00
C GLU A 237 11.81 2.74 0.17
N GLU A 238 12.43 2.94 1.33
CA GLU A 238 13.71 2.32 1.68
C GLU A 238 13.63 0.79 1.67
N VAL A 239 12.61 0.20 2.30
CA VAL A 239 12.38 -1.25 2.26
C VAL A 239 12.20 -1.74 0.83
N ASN A 240 11.48 -1.00 -0.01
CA ASN A 240 11.29 -1.42 -1.40
C ASN A 240 12.59 -1.32 -2.22
N ASP A 241 13.44 -0.33 -1.98
CA ASP A 241 14.75 -0.25 -2.61
C ASP A 241 15.69 -1.36 -2.12
N ILE A 242 15.62 -1.74 -0.85
CA ILE A 242 16.30 -2.94 -0.32
C ILE A 242 15.86 -4.19 -1.08
N LEU A 243 14.57 -4.34 -1.36
CA LEU A 243 14.02 -5.54 -1.99
C LEU A 243 14.20 -5.59 -3.51
N TYR A 244 14.12 -4.44 -4.20
CA TYR A 244 14.03 -4.40 -5.67
C TYR A 244 14.95 -3.37 -6.32
N GLY A 245 15.77 -2.66 -5.54
CA GLY A 245 16.79 -1.74 -6.04
C GLY A 245 17.92 -2.46 -6.76
N ALA A 246 18.87 -1.66 -7.25
CA ALA A 246 20.02 -2.15 -8.03
C ALA A 246 20.90 -3.16 -7.27
N GLN A 247 20.85 -3.14 -5.93
CA GLN A 247 21.64 -4.00 -5.04
C GLN A 247 20.79 -5.02 -4.27
N SER A 248 19.54 -5.26 -4.69
CA SER A 248 18.56 -6.11 -3.99
C SER A 248 19.07 -7.45 -3.44
N GLN A 249 19.93 -8.12 -4.20
CA GLN A 249 20.55 -9.39 -3.79
C GLN A 249 21.44 -9.29 -2.54
N HIS A 250 22.05 -8.12 -2.33
CA HIS A 250 22.97 -7.86 -1.20
C HIS A 250 22.30 -7.05 -0.10
N SER A 251 21.44 -6.09 -0.46
CA SER A 251 20.80 -5.18 0.48
C SER A 251 19.98 -5.91 1.53
N LEU A 252 19.18 -6.92 1.13
CA LEU A 252 18.39 -7.68 2.10
C LEU A 252 19.27 -8.51 3.05
N VAL A 253 20.33 -9.15 2.54
CA VAL A 253 21.27 -9.90 3.39
C VAL A 253 21.97 -8.97 4.38
N LYS A 254 22.34 -7.77 3.94
CA LYS A 254 22.95 -6.75 4.80
C LYS A 254 21.98 -6.26 5.88
N MET A 255 20.68 -6.22 5.61
CA MET A 255 19.67 -5.86 6.61
C MET A 255 19.59 -6.90 7.75
N PHE A 256 19.74 -8.20 7.45
CA PHE A 256 19.69 -9.26 8.47
C PHE A 256 21.01 -9.48 9.23
N THR A 257 22.12 -8.93 8.76
CA THR A 257 23.45 -9.14 9.35
C THR A 257 23.97 -7.94 10.13
N GLN A 258 23.13 -6.92 10.33
CA GLN A 258 23.34 -5.80 11.26
C GLN A 258 22.71 -6.10 12.62
#